data_AF-A0A7V9UYK3-F1
#
_entry.id   AF-A0A7V9UYK3-F1
#
_cell.length_a   1.000
_cell.length_b   1.000
_cell.length_c   1.000
_cell.angle_alpha   90.00
_cell.angle_beta   90.00
_cell.angle_gamma   90.00
#
_symmetry.space_group_name_H-M   'P 1'
#
loop_
_entity.id
_entity.type
_entity.pdbx_description
1 polymer ?
#
loop_
_entity_poly.entity_id
_entity_poly.type
_entity_poly.pdbx_seq_one_letter_code
_entity_poly.pdbx_strand_id
1 'polypeptide(L)'
;MTTLLRPQTTVEALAALAFALMAVGAVYETCVALEIIPLGAVPGAAPPGEAAVAIAAVAGLLLGSGASGANAARHDTRSFWALKLLGPVAAAYVVARFYAFDPYYAPSLRRASEGGLVSTPWIALIVALSLGAAALAAVRPRLGSTCTFVVLLLCFFTALVVRLGH
;
A
#
# COMPACT_ATOMS: atom_id res chain seq x y z
N MET A 1 -36.64 -6.71 5.51
CA MET A 1 -35.85 -6.03 6.54
C MET A 1 -34.45 -5.82 5.99
N THR A 2 -34.23 -4.70 5.30
CA THR A 2 -32.90 -4.29 4.81
C THR A 2 -32.23 -3.55 5.96
N THR A 3 -31.31 -4.22 6.64
CA THR A 3 -30.50 -3.63 7.70
C THR A 3 -29.60 -2.57 7.05
N LEU A 4 -30.03 -1.31 7.09
CA LEU A 4 -29.19 -0.18 6.69
C LEU A 4 -27.99 -0.17 7.65
N LEU A 5 -26.86 -0.68 7.18
CA LEU A 5 -25.59 -0.57 7.91
C LEU A 5 -25.36 0.91 8.23
N ARG A 6 -25.03 1.20 9.49
CA ARG A 6 -24.71 2.57 9.88
C ARG A 6 -23.52 3.02 9.01
N PRO A 7 -23.53 4.25 8.48
CA PRO A 7 -22.47 4.72 7.59
C PRO A 7 -21.06 4.62 8.18
N GLN A 8 -20.93 4.52 9.51
CA GLN A 8 -19.68 4.29 10.23
C GLN A 8 -19.16 2.85 10.10
N THR A 9 -20.02 1.84 10.18
CA THR A 9 -19.61 0.43 10.03
C THR A 9 -19.07 0.15 8.63
N THR A 10 -19.58 0.87 7.62
CA THR A 10 -19.09 0.76 6.25
C THR A 10 -17.66 1.28 6.10
N VAL A 11 -17.33 2.44 6.69
CA VAL A 11 -15.97 3.00 6.60
C VAL A 11 -14.96 2.12 7.33
N GLU A 12 -15.33 1.59 8.49
CA GLU A 12 -14.51 0.65 9.25
C GLU A 12 -14.26 -0.64 8.45
N ALA A 13 -15.31 -1.21 7.87
CA ALA A 13 -15.19 -2.41 7.03
C ALA A 13 -14.32 -2.17 5.79
N LEU A 14 -14.47 -1.03 5.11
CA LEU A 14 -13.65 -0.66 3.96
C LEU A 14 -12.18 -0.49 4.33
N ALA A 15 -11.89 0.16 5.46
CA ALA A 15 -10.52 0.32 5.94
C ALA A 15 -9.90 -1.02 6.38
N ALA A 16 -10.66 -1.90 7.02
CA ALA A 16 -10.18 -3.24 7.37
C ALA A 16 -9.90 -4.09 6.12
N LEU A 17 -10.78 -4.03 5.11
CA LEU A 17 -10.57 -4.69 3.82
C LEU A 17 -9.34 -4.12 3.11
N ALA A 18 -9.21 -2.80 3.05
CA ALA A 18 -8.04 -2.12 2.48
C ALA A 18 -6.74 -2.56 3.15
N PHE A 19 -6.72 -2.61 4.49
CA PHE A 19 -5.59 -3.12 5.26
C PHE A 19 -5.23 -4.55 4.86
N ALA A 20 -6.22 -5.45 4.81
CA ALA A 20 -5.99 -6.85 4.46
C ALA A 20 -5.41 -7.01 3.05
N LEU A 21 -5.96 -6.30 2.06
CA LEU A 21 -5.49 -6.34 0.67
C LEU A 21 -4.04 -5.86 0.55
N MET A 22 -3.69 -4.75 1.21
CA MET A 22 -2.32 -4.23 1.20
C MET A 22 -1.36 -5.13 1.99
N ALA A 23 -1.80 -5.72 3.10
CA ALA A 23 -0.98 -6.64 3.89
C ALA A 23 -0.62 -7.90 3.08
N VAL A 24 -1.60 -8.49 2.38
CA VAL A 24 -1.36 -9.61 1.46
C VAL A 24 -0.38 -9.21 0.35
N GLY A 25 -0.57 -8.02 -0.24
CA GLY A 25 0.36 -7.48 -1.23
C GLY A 25 1.78 -7.33 -0.71
N ALA A 26 1.94 -6.75 0.49
CA ALA A 26 3.24 -6.55 1.12
C ALA A 26 3.95 -7.88 1.41
N VAL A 27 3.23 -8.87 1.93
CA VAL A 27 3.78 -10.21 2.20
C VAL A 27 4.20 -10.88 0.90
N TYR A 28 3.36 -10.86 -0.13
CA TYR A 28 3.67 -11.44 -1.43
C TYR A 28 4.93 -10.82 -2.07
N GLU A 29 4.99 -9.49 -2.15
CA GLU A 29 6.15 -8.79 -2.72
C GLU A 29 7.41 -9.00 -1.88
N THR A 30 7.27 -9.15 -0.56
CA THR A 30 8.39 -9.51 0.31
C THR A 30 8.89 -10.92 0.02
N CYS A 31 8.00 -11.89 -0.18
CA CYS A 31 8.37 -13.25 -0.59
C CYS A 31 9.07 -13.26 -1.96
N VAL A 32 8.67 -12.40 -2.90
CA VAL A 32 9.39 -12.22 -4.18
C VAL A 32 10.76 -11.59 -3.96
N ALA A 33 10.85 -10.53 -3.15
CA ALA A 33 12.11 -9.83 -2.83
C ALA A 33 13.14 -10.70 -2.09
N LEU A 34 12.67 -11.72 -1.37
CA LEU A 34 13.46 -12.72 -0.65
C LEU A 34 13.68 -14.01 -1.45
N GLU A 35 13.23 -14.07 -2.71
CA GLU A 35 13.34 -15.24 -3.59
C GLU A 35 12.62 -16.51 -3.06
N ILE A 36 11.69 -16.34 -2.11
CA ILE A 36 10.80 -17.42 -1.65
C ILE A 36 9.82 -17.80 -2.77
N ILE A 37 9.35 -16.79 -3.52
CA ILE A 37 8.59 -16.99 -4.75
C ILE A 37 9.56 -16.75 -5.93
N PRO A 38 9.85 -17.77 -6.75
CA PRO A 38 10.79 -17.63 -7.85
C PRO A 38 10.20 -16.76 -8.97
N LEU A 39 11.08 -16.02 -9.67
CA LEU A 39 10.75 -15.38 -10.94
C LEU A 39 10.59 -16.41 -12.06
N GLY A 40 9.95 -15.99 -13.15
CA GLY A 40 9.94 -16.79 -14.36
C GLY A 40 11.33 -16.90 -15.00
N ALA A 41 11.53 -17.98 -15.77
CA ALA A 41 12.82 -18.28 -16.40
C ALA A 41 13.14 -17.39 -17.63
N VAL A 42 12.15 -16.63 -18.12
CA VAL A 42 12.28 -15.80 -19.33
C VAL A 42 11.92 -14.34 -19.04
N PRO A 43 12.54 -13.37 -19.74
CA PRO A 43 12.22 -11.95 -19.60
C PRO A 43 10.71 -11.68 -19.69
N GLY A 44 10.17 -10.93 -18.75
CA GLY A 44 8.76 -10.57 -18.67
C GLY A 44 7.85 -11.63 -18.05
N ALA A 45 8.36 -12.83 -17.74
CA ALA A 45 7.59 -13.84 -17.02
C ALA A 45 7.50 -13.49 -15.53
N ALA A 46 6.42 -12.79 -15.17
CA ALA A 46 6.06 -12.44 -13.80
C ALA A 46 5.95 -13.67 -12.88
N PRO A 47 6.24 -13.53 -11.56
CA PRO A 47 5.98 -14.57 -10.59
C PRO A 47 4.48 -14.95 -10.54
N PRO A 48 4.16 -16.20 -10.14
CA PRO A 48 2.79 -16.69 -10.11
C PRO A 48 1.85 -15.80 -9.27
N GLY A 49 0.82 -15.25 -9.91
CA GLY A 49 -0.21 -14.45 -9.24
C GLY A 49 0.10 -12.96 -9.10
N GLU A 50 1.23 -12.46 -9.63
CA GLU A 50 1.65 -11.05 -9.48
C GLU A 50 0.54 -10.07 -9.85
N ALA A 51 -0.07 -10.24 -11.03
CA ALA A 51 -1.10 -9.32 -11.52
C ALA A 51 -2.31 -9.24 -10.57
N ALA A 52 -2.79 -10.38 -10.08
CA ALA A 52 -3.94 -10.43 -9.16
C ALA A 52 -3.62 -9.75 -7.82
N VAL A 53 -2.43 -10.03 -7.27
CA VAL A 53 -1.98 -9.44 -6.01
C VAL A 53 -1.73 -7.93 -6.15
N ALA A 54 -1.11 -7.50 -7.25
CA ALA A 54 -0.89 -6.08 -7.53
C ALA A 54 -2.23 -5.32 -7.67
N ILE A 55 -3.20 -5.87 -8.41
CA ILE A 55 -4.55 -5.29 -8.53
C ILE A 55 -5.22 -5.20 -7.15
N ALA A 56 -5.13 -6.27 -6.35
CA ALA A 56 -5.70 -6.30 -5.00
C ALA A 56 -5.08 -5.23 -4.09
N ALA A 57 -3.75 -5.13 -4.05
CA ALA A 57 -3.04 -4.13 -3.25
C ALA A 57 -3.33 -2.69 -3.71
N VAL A 58 -3.39 -2.45 -5.02
CA VAL A 58 -3.78 -1.15 -5.61
C VAL A 58 -5.22 -0.79 -5.26
N ALA A 59 -6.15 -1.75 -5.34
CA ALA A 59 -7.52 -1.55 -4.87
C ALA A 59 -7.54 -1.24 -3.37
N GLY A 60 -6.71 -1.91 -2.57
CA GLY A 60 -6.52 -1.62 -1.15
C GLY A 60 -6.08 -0.18 -0.89
N LEU A 61 -5.10 0.34 -1.65
CA LEU A 61 -4.66 1.74 -1.55
C LEU A 61 -5.79 2.73 -1.87
N LEU A 62 -6.58 2.47 -2.90
CA LEU A 62 -7.73 3.31 -3.28
C LEU A 62 -8.85 3.27 -2.24
N LEU A 63 -9.21 2.07 -1.76
CA LEU A 63 -10.22 1.86 -0.73
C LEU A 63 -9.81 2.52 0.59
N GLY A 64 -8.56 2.34 1.00
CA GLY A 64 -8.00 2.96 2.21
C GLY A 64 -7.97 4.49 2.11
N SER A 65 -7.62 5.02 0.93
CA SER A 65 -7.68 6.46 0.65
C SER A 65 -9.12 6.98 0.79
N GLY A 66 -10.07 6.32 0.11
CA GLY A 66 -11.49 6.68 0.19
C GLY A 66 -12.04 6.62 1.62
N ALA A 67 -11.72 5.57 2.38
CA ALA A 67 -12.11 5.43 3.78
C ALA A 67 -11.52 6.53 4.67
N SER A 68 -10.23 6.86 4.50
CA SER A 68 -9.54 7.91 5.26
C SER A 68 -10.09 9.31 4.93
N GLY A 69 -10.34 9.59 3.65
CA GLY A 69 -10.95 10.84 3.19
C GLY A 69 -12.39 10.99 3.67
N ALA A 70 -13.20 9.93 3.59
CA ALA A 70 -14.56 9.92 4.12
C ALA A 70 -14.60 10.15 5.63
N ASN A 71 -13.67 9.55 6.38
CA ASN A 71 -13.53 9.78 7.82
C ASN A 71 -13.17 11.25 8.12
N ALA A 72 -12.20 11.80 7.39
CA ALA A 72 -11.77 13.19 7.52
C ALA A 72 -12.90 14.20 7.22
N ALA A 73 -13.70 13.93 6.18
CA ALA A 73 -14.81 14.79 5.75
C ALA A 73 -16.01 14.78 6.72
N ARG A 74 -16.23 13.68 7.43
CA ARG A 74 -17.33 13.54 8.40
C ARG A 74 -17.05 14.22 9.74
N HIS A 75 -15.87 14.82 9.91
CA HIS A 75 -15.41 15.40 11.18
C HIS A 75 -15.48 14.43 12.37
N ASP A 76 -15.46 13.12 12.10
CA ASP A 76 -15.52 12.11 13.16
C ASP A 76 -14.16 12.04 13.86
N THR A 77 -14.18 12.06 15.19
CA THR A 77 -12.99 11.95 16.03
C THR A 77 -12.70 10.50 16.42
N ARG A 78 -13.57 9.56 16.05
CA ARG A 78 -13.32 8.14 16.30
C ARG A 78 -12.17 7.64 15.44
N SER A 79 -11.18 7.08 16.12
CA SER A 79 -10.04 6.42 15.53
C SER A 79 -10.12 4.94 15.84
N PHE A 80 -10.24 4.12 14.81
CA PHE A 80 -10.26 2.66 14.93
C PHE A 80 -8.93 2.07 14.42
N TRP A 81 -8.63 0.85 14.84
CA TRP A 81 -7.31 0.22 14.66
C TRP A 81 -6.87 0.22 13.18
N ALA A 82 -7.76 -0.14 12.25
CA ALA A 82 -7.41 -0.27 10.85
C ALA A 82 -6.93 1.06 10.26
N LEU A 83 -7.59 2.19 10.55
CA LEU A 83 -7.21 3.52 10.05
C LEU A 83 -5.82 3.96 10.52
N LYS A 84 -5.42 3.56 11.75
CA LYS A 84 -4.08 3.83 12.28
C LYS A 84 -2.99 3.03 11.56
N LEU A 85 -3.34 1.86 11.01
CA LEU A 85 -2.40 0.95 10.36
C LEU A 85 -2.34 1.09 8.83
N LEU A 86 -3.28 1.81 8.21
CA LEU A 86 -3.34 1.97 6.75
C LEU A 86 -2.05 2.59 6.17
N GLY A 87 -1.53 3.66 6.78
CA GLY A 87 -0.27 4.26 6.33
C GLY A 87 0.91 3.28 6.41
N PRO A 88 1.20 2.70 7.58
CA PRO A 88 2.29 1.74 7.75
C PRO A 88 2.21 0.53 6.81
N VAL A 89 1.02 -0.06 6.61
CA VAL A 89 0.88 -1.22 5.72
C VAL A 89 1.05 -0.83 4.24
N ALA A 90 0.61 0.36 3.83
CA ALA A 90 0.84 0.87 2.49
C ALA A 90 2.33 1.11 2.23
N ALA A 91 3.04 1.71 3.18
CA ALA A 91 4.49 1.86 3.10
C ALA A 91 5.21 0.52 3.03
N ALA A 92 4.80 -0.47 3.84
CA ALA A 92 5.36 -1.81 3.80
C ALA A 92 5.18 -2.45 2.40
N TYR A 93 4.00 -2.31 1.79
CA TYR A 93 3.76 -2.77 0.42
C TYR A 93 4.67 -2.06 -0.60
N VAL A 94 4.76 -0.73 -0.55
CA VAL A 94 5.61 0.04 -1.48
C VAL A 94 7.08 -0.32 -1.32
N VAL A 95 7.58 -0.48 -0.09
CA VAL A 95 8.95 -0.90 0.20
C VAL A 95 9.21 -2.30 -0.34
N ALA A 96 8.31 -3.25 -0.07
CA ALA A 96 8.43 -4.61 -0.57
C ALA A 96 8.48 -4.63 -2.10
N ARG A 97 7.59 -3.90 -2.76
CA ARG A 97 7.54 -3.79 -4.22
C ARG A 97 8.76 -3.08 -4.82
N PHE A 98 9.35 -2.12 -4.10
CA PHE A 98 10.60 -1.44 -4.49
C PHE A 98 11.81 -2.37 -4.45
N TYR A 99 11.87 -3.28 -3.48
CA TYR A 99 12.97 -4.24 -3.35
C TYR A 99 12.71 -5.58 -4.04
N ALA A 100 11.50 -5.82 -4.53
CA ALA A 100 11.17 -6.99 -5.33
C ALA A 100 11.92 -6.97 -6.68
N PHE A 101 12.16 -8.16 -7.19
CA PHE A 101 12.76 -8.33 -8.51
C PHE A 101 11.82 -7.88 -9.61
N ASP A 102 12.40 -7.29 -10.66
CA ASP A 102 11.67 -6.87 -11.83
C ASP A 102 11.62 -8.01 -12.87
N PRO A 103 10.42 -8.53 -13.20
CA PRO A 103 10.27 -9.59 -14.19
C PRO A 103 10.85 -9.24 -15.56
N TYR A 104 10.92 -7.96 -15.94
CA TYR A 104 11.46 -7.53 -17.22
C TYR A 104 12.91 -7.98 -17.42
N TYR A 105 13.70 -8.00 -16.34
CA TYR A 105 15.12 -8.37 -16.37
C TYR A 105 15.40 -9.85 -16.12
N ALA A 106 14.37 -10.70 -15.96
CA ALA A 106 14.58 -12.13 -15.79
C ALA A 106 15.41 -12.73 -16.95
N PRO A 107 16.33 -13.68 -16.71
CA PRO A 107 16.62 -14.32 -15.43
C PRO A 107 17.63 -13.54 -14.55
N SER A 108 18.09 -12.36 -14.97
CA SER A 108 18.94 -11.54 -14.11
C SER A 108 18.12 -11.03 -12.93
N LEU A 109 18.60 -11.30 -11.71
CA LEU A 109 17.93 -10.96 -10.44
C LEU A 109 18.07 -9.46 -10.12
N ARG A 110 17.65 -8.60 -11.06
CA ARG A 110 17.68 -7.15 -10.88
C ARG A 110 16.44 -6.69 -10.13
N ARG A 111 16.64 -5.84 -9.12
CA ARG A 111 15.56 -5.29 -8.29
C ARG A 111 15.04 -3.97 -8.88
N ALA A 112 13.79 -3.62 -8.61
CA ALA A 112 13.24 -2.32 -9.02
C ALA A 112 14.01 -1.13 -8.40
N SER A 113 14.68 -1.35 -7.25
CA SER A 113 15.57 -0.37 -6.62
C SER A 113 16.86 -0.09 -7.39
N GLU A 114 17.24 -0.93 -8.34
CA GLU A 114 18.52 -0.86 -9.06
C GLU A 114 18.36 -0.13 -10.39
N GLY A 115 18.25 1.20 -10.33
CA GLY A 115 18.22 2.06 -11.53
C GLY A 115 16.83 2.41 -12.07
N GLY A 116 15.79 2.29 -11.25
CA GLY A 116 14.46 2.81 -11.56
C GLY A 116 14.31 4.31 -11.37
N LEU A 117 13.12 4.84 -11.69
CA LEU A 117 12.76 6.26 -11.53
C LEU A 117 12.65 6.69 -10.06
N VAL A 118 12.46 5.72 -9.16
CA VAL A 118 12.24 5.95 -7.74
C VAL A 118 13.53 5.74 -6.98
N SER A 119 13.92 6.71 -6.15
CA SER A 119 15.17 6.66 -5.37
C SER A 119 14.94 6.14 -3.95
N THR A 120 15.98 5.54 -3.35
CA THR A 120 15.92 5.07 -1.95
C THR A 120 15.54 6.18 -0.95
N PRO A 121 16.06 7.43 -1.06
CA PRO A 121 15.62 8.53 -0.20
C PRO A 121 14.12 8.84 -0.30
N TRP A 122 13.53 8.70 -1.49
CA TRP A 122 12.08 8.87 -1.67
C TRP A 122 11.27 7.81 -0.93
N ILE A 123 11.69 6.55 -1.00
CA ILE A 123 11.07 5.45 -0.25
C ILE A 123 11.19 5.68 1.26
N ALA A 124 12.37 6.12 1.74
CA ALA A 124 12.56 6.46 3.15
C ALA A 124 11.63 7.58 3.62
N LEU A 125 11.43 8.61 2.78
CA LEU A 125 10.48 9.69 3.04
C LEU A 125 9.03 9.16 3.14
N ILE A 126 8.60 8.28 2.23
CA ILE A 126 7.27 7.67 2.28
C ILE A 126 7.06 6.90 3.58
N VAL A 127 8.06 6.12 4.00
CA VAL A 127 8.01 5.38 5.27
C VAL A 127 7.86 6.35 6.45
N ALA A 128 8.69 7.39 6.52
CA ALA A 128 8.62 8.38 7.59
C ALA A 128 7.25 9.10 7.64
N LEU A 129 6.73 9.54 6.48
CA LEU A 129 5.41 10.17 6.38
C LEU A 129 4.29 9.23 6.79
N SER A 130 4.39 7.94 6.43
CA SER A 130 3.40 6.92 6.77
C SER A 130 3.34 6.62 8.27
N LEU A 131 4.50 6.49 8.91
CA LEU A 131 4.60 6.33 10.35
C LEU A 131 4.14 7.60 11.08
N GLY A 132 4.50 8.79 10.57
CA GLY A 132 4.04 10.07 11.09
C GLY A 132 2.52 10.24 11.01
N ALA A 133 1.90 9.86 9.88
CA ALA A 133 0.46 9.88 9.71
C ALA A 133 -0.25 8.92 10.67
N ALA A 134 0.29 7.71 10.89
CA ALA A 134 -0.22 6.76 11.87
C ALA A 134 -0.15 7.29 13.30
N ALA A 135 1.01 7.83 13.71
CA ALA A 135 1.18 8.46 15.02
C ALA A 135 0.21 9.64 15.20
N LEU A 136 0.04 10.48 14.16
CA LEU A 136 -0.91 11.58 14.18
C LEU A 136 -2.35 11.09 14.23
N ALA A 137 -2.71 9.99 13.58
CA ALA A 137 -4.05 9.38 13.66
C ALA A 137 -4.36 8.78 15.04
N ALA A 138 -3.33 8.45 15.82
CA ALA A 138 -3.47 8.03 17.21
C ALA A 138 -3.71 9.20 18.16
N VAL A 139 -3.07 10.36 17.95
CA VAL A 139 -3.16 11.53 18.85
C VAL A 139 -4.21 12.54 18.42
N ARG A 140 -4.35 12.79 17.12
CA ARG A 140 -5.28 13.74 16.50
C ARG A 140 -6.02 13.09 15.32
N PRO A 141 -7.04 12.27 15.58
CA PRO A 141 -7.70 11.41 14.57
C PRO A 141 -8.12 12.11 13.29
N ARG A 142 -8.62 13.35 13.39
CA ARG A 142 -9.03 14.15 12.22
C ARG A 142 -7.85 14.52 11.33
N LEU A 143 -6.80 15.11 11.90
CA LEU A 143 -5.60 15.48 11.14
C LEU A 143 -4.89 14.23 10.60
N GLY A 144 -4.82 13.19 11.42
CA GLY A 144 -4.25 11.91 11.02
C GLY A 144 -4.99 11.28 9.85
N SER A 145 -6.33 11.32 9.82
CA SER A 145 -7.11 10.80 8.68
C SER A 145 -6.81 11.54 7.37
N THR A 146 -6.68 12.88 7.44
CA THR A 146 -6.28 13.68 6.27
C THR A 146 -4.87 13.36 5.81
N CYS A 147 -3.92 13.25 6.74
CA CYS A 147 -2.54 12.87 6.42
C CYS A 147 -2.46 11.45 5.84
N THR A 148 -3.16 10.48 6.42
CA THR A 148 -3.25 9.11 5.90
C THR A 148 -3.82 9.09 4.49
N PHE A 149 -4.88 9.86 4.19
CA PHE A 149 -5.41 9.99 2.83
C PHE A 149 -4.33 10.43 1.83
N VAL A 150 -3.60 11.51 2.13
CA VAL A 150 -2.54 12.02 1.25
C VAL A 150 -1.42 11.00 1.07
N VAL A 151 -0.98 10.37 2.17
CA VAL A 151 0.09 9.37 2.14
C VAL A 151 -0.32 8.13 1.33
N LEU A 152 -1.55 7.67 1.45
CA LEU A 152 -2.04 6.52 0.68
C LEU A 152 -2.07 6.82 -0.83
N LEU A 153 -2.43 8.05 -1.22
CA LEU A 153 -2.33 8.49 -2.63
C LEU A 153 -0.87 8.53 -3.10
N LEU A 154 0.05 9.04 -2.28
CA LEU A 154 1.49 9.02 -2.60
C LEU A 154 2.00 7.57 -2.76
N CYS A 155 1.56 6.66 -1.89
CA CYS A 155 1.88 5.24 -2.00
C CYS A 155 1.30 4.61 -3.28
N PHE A 156 0.06 4.95 -3.64
CA PHE A 156 -0.59 4.52 -4.89
C PHE A 156 0.23 4.93 -6.11
N PHE A 157 0.55 6.21 -6.27
CA PHE A 157 1.33 6.67 -7.42
C PHE A 157 2.75 6.08 -7.43
N THR A 158 3.38 5.97 -6.26
CA THR A 158 4.72 5.35 -6.16
C THR A 158 4.67 3.88 -6.58
N ALA A 159 3.67 3.11 -6.12
CA ALA A 159 3.52 1.70 -6.48
C ALA A 159 3.31 1.47 -7.98
N LEU A 160 2.67 2.41 -8.68
CA LEU A 160 2.53 2.39 -10.13
C LEU A 160 3.84 2.72 -10.83
N VAL A 161 4.56 3.76 -10.38
CA VAL A 161 5.77 4.26 -11.05
C VAL A 161 6.99 3.38 -10.81
N VAL A 162 7.05 2.64 -9.70
CA VAL A 162 8.25 1.89 -9.28
C VAL A 162 8.76 0.88 -10.32
N ARG A 163 7.89 0.41 -11.24
CA ARG A 163 8.24 -0.51 -12.33
C ARG A 163 8.08 0.07 -13.74
N LEU A 164 7.80 1.37 -13.89
CA LEU A 164 7.62 2.02 -15.21
C LEU A 164 8.94 2.53 -15.83
N GLY A 165 10.05 2.48 -15.10
CA GLY A 165 11.33 3.07 -15.51
C GLY A 165 12.23 2.17 -16.36
N HIS A 166 11.70 1.10 -16.95
CA HIS A 166 12.47 -0.01 -17.51
C HIS A 166 12.05 -0.33 -18.93
#